data_AF-A0A5S3SZV9-F1
#
_entry.id   AF-A0A5S3SZV9-F1
#
_cell.length_a   1.000
_cell.length_b   1.000
_cell.length_c   1.000
_cell.angle_alpha   90.00
_cell.angle_beta   90.00
_cell.angle_gamma   90.00
#
_symmetry.space_group_name_H-M   'P 1'
#
loop_
_entity.id
_entity.type
_entity.pdbx_description
1 polymer ?
#
loop_
_entity_poly.entity_id
_entity_poly.type
_entity_poly.pdbx_seq_one_letter_code
_entity_poly.pdbx_strand_id
1 'polypeptide(L)'
;KPFLDPQKQTLVSVVTGVWINDILSIVGDQFAIFRAMPNTAIAIQESMTCINSMNASETQTAFVTGLFNQLGKTVFIEEKLMDAATVLGACGTAYAMRYIRANIQGGIEIGFSAAIASLIA
;
A
#
# COMPACT_ATOMS: atom_id res chain seq x y z
N LYS A 1 -3.34 -27.87 -5.03
CA LYS A 1 -2.28 -27.65 -4.01
C LYS A 1 -2.87 -27.98 -2.65
N PRO A 2 -2.30 -28.91 -1.86
CA PRO A 2 -3.04 -29.56 -0.76
C PRO A 2 -3.42 -28.64 0.41
N PHE A 3 -2.93 -27.41 0.47
CA PHE A 3 -3.16 -26.49 1.60
C PHE A 3 -4.01 -25.25 1.29
N LEU A 4 -4.34 -25.00 0.01
CA LEU A 4 -5.14 -23.84 -0.38
C LEU A 4 -6.57 -24.28 -0.74
N ASP A 5 -7.55 -23.71 -0.06
CA ASP A 5 -8.98 -24.02 -0.22
C ASP A 5 -9.77 -22.71 -0.47
N PRO A 6 -10.32 -22.52 -1.69
CA PRO A 6 -11.01 -21.27 -2.05
C PRO A 6 -12.30 -21.04 -1.26
N GLN A 7 -12.87 -22.07 -0.63
CA GLN A 7 -14.06 -21.92 0.21
C GLN A 7 -13.73 -21.41 1.62
N LYS A 8 -12.47 -21.50 2.04
CA LYS A 8 -12.03 -21.15 3.40
C LYS A 8 -11.09 -19.96 3.46
N GLN A 9 -10.42 -19.64 2.35
CA GLN A 9 -9.33 -18.68 2.34
C GLN A 9 -9.56 -17.58 1.30
N THR A 10 -9.20 -16.37 1.71
CA THR A 10 -9.07 -15.21 0.81
C THR A 10 -7.59 -14.94 0.62
N LEU A 11 -7.17 -14.70 -0.62
CA LEU A 11 -5.77 -14.39 -0.93
C LEU A 11 -5.58 -12.89 -1.05
N VAL A 12 -4.61 -12.34 -0.33
CA VAL A 12 -4.23 -10.93 -0.42
C VAL A 12 -2.76 -10.86 -0.81
N SER A 13 -2.47 -10.30 -1.98
CA SER A 13 -1.11 -10.05 -2.45
C SER A 13 -0.72 -8.60 -2.23
N VAL A 14 0.43 -8.40 -1.57
CA VAL A 14 1.08 -7.08 -1.42
C VAL A 14 2.30 -6.91 -2.32
N VAL A 15 2.48 -7.84 -3.27
CA VAL A 15 3.66 -7.87 -4.14
C VAL A 15 3.47 -6.90 -5.31
N THR A 16 4.40 -5.95 -5.47
CA THR A 16 4.42 -5.03 -6.61
C THR A 16 4.76 -5.77 -7.90
N GLY A 17 4.08 -5.40 -9.00
CA GLY A 17 4.34 -5.96 -10.33
C GLY A 17 3.72 -7.33 -10.61
N VAL A 18 2.96 -7.89 -9.66
CA VAL A 18 2.21 -9.14 -9.85
C VAL A 18 0.73 -8.79 -10.04
N TRP A 19 0.17 -9.15 -11.19
CA TRP A 19 -1.23 -8.92 -11.53
C TRP A 19 -2.12 -10.04 -11.00
N ILE A 20 -3.41 -9.77 -10.84
CA ILE A 20 -4.40 -10.77 -10.40
C ILE A 20 -4.37 -11.98 -11.33
N ASN A 21 -4.27 -11.76 -12.64
CA ASN A 21 -4.17 -12.84 -13.63
C ASN A 21 -2.93 -13.73 -13.42
N ASP A 22 -1.80 -13.16 -13.02
CA ASP A 22 -0.59 -13.94 -12.70
C ASP A 22 -0.87 -14.86 -11.51
N ILE A 23 -1.55 -14.36 -10.48
CA ILE A 23 -1.91 -15.13 -9.29
C ILE A 23 -2.90 -16.24 -9.67
N LEU A 24 -3.96 -15.93 -10.43
CA LEU A 24 -4.97 -16.90 -10.89
C LEU A 24 -4.33 -18.02 -11.71
N SER A 25 -3.34 -17.72 -12.55
CA SER A 25 -2.61 -18.74 -13.32
C SER A 25 -1.91 -19.78 -12.43
N ILE A 26 -1.62 -19.42 -11.17
CA ILE A 26 -0.89 -20.24 -10.20
C ILE A 26 -1.84 -20.97 -9.23
N VAL A 27 -3.00 -20.39 -8.90
CA VAL A 27 -3.91 -20.89 -7.86
C VAL A 27 -5.27 -21.37 -8.39
N GLY A 28 -5.61 -21.06 -9.64
CA GLY A 28 -6.92 -21.28 -10.24
C GLY A 28 -7.86 -20.08 -10.07
N ASP A 29 -9.01 -20.14 -10.73
CA ASP A 29 -9.98 -19.04 -10.85
C ASP A 29 -11.01 -18.94 -9.72
N GLN A 30 -11.00 -19.88 -8.78
CA GLN A 30 -12.00 -19.99 -7.72
C GLN A 30 -11.71 -19.12 -6.49
N PHE A 31 -10.49 -18.59 -6.35
CA PHE A 31 -10.11 -17.81 -5.18
C PHE A 31 -10.61 -16.36 -5.29
N ALA A 32 -11.10 -15.82 -4.17
CA ALA A 32 -11.18 -14.38 -3.98
C ALA A 32 -9.76 -13.83 -3.81
N ILE A 33 -9.34 -12.97 -4.74
CA ILE A 33 -8.00 -12.39 -4.76
C ILE A 33 -8.12 -10.89 -4.55
N PHE A 34 -7.30 -10.38 -3.64
CA PHE A 34 -7.09 -8.95 -3.45
C PHE A 34 -5.65 -8.62 -3.78
N ARG A 35 -5.44 -7.58 -4.58
CA ARG A 35 -4.16 -6.90 -4.72
C ARG A 35 -4.21 -5.66 -3.85
N ALA A 36 -3.32 -5.60 -2.86
CA ALA A 36 -3.20 -4.47 -1.95
C ALA A 36 -1.83 -3.81 -2.15
N MET A 37 -1.82 -2.50 -2.34
CA MET A 37 -0.61 -1.70 -2.50
C MET A 37 -0.54 -0.72 -1.32
N PRO A 38 0.10 -1.11 -0.20
CA PRO A 38 0.38 -0.21 0.91
C PRO A 38 1.66 0.60 0.65
N ASN A 39 1.98 1.52 1.56
CA ASN A 39 3.26 2.23 1.55
C ASN A 39 4.04 2.06 2.87
N THR A 40 5.22 2.66 2.97
CA THR A 40 6.10 2.53 4.14
C THR A 40 5.53 3.11 5.43
N ALA A 41 4.52 3.99 5.37
CA ALA A 41 3.87 4.55 6.55
C ALA A 41 2.99 3.54 7.29
N ILE A 42 2.82 2.33 6.74
CA ILE A 42 2.14 1.21 7.42
C ILE A 42 2.77 0.87 8.78
N ALA A 43 4.08 1.10 8.94
CA ALA A 43 4.80 0.86 10.19
C ALA A 43 4.32 1.75 11.35
N ILE A 44 3.69 2.88 11.04
CA ILE A 44 3.13 3.84 12.01
C ILE A 44 1.60 3.96 11.87
N GLN A 45 0.95 3.01 11.17
CA GLN A 45 -0.50 2.98 10.96
C GLN A 45 -1.06 4.18 10.17
N GLU A 46 -0.24 4.82 9.32
CA GLU A 46 -0.64 5.96 8.48
C GLU A 46 -0.49 5.64 6.98
N SER A 47 -0.64 4.37 6.61
CA SER A 47 -0.55 3.94 5.20
C SER A 47 -1.73 4.45 4.39
N MET A 48 -1.48 4.85 3.15
CA MET A 48 -2.53 4.85 2.12
C MET A 48 -2.41 3.54 1.35
N THR A 49 -3.44 2.69 1.45
CA THR A 49 -3.46 1.37 0.81
C THR A 49 -4.45 1.34 -0.33
N CYS A 50 -3.95 1.25 -1.56
CA CYS A 50 -4.78 1.07 -2.75
C CYS A 50 -5.13 -0.41 -2.92
N ILE A 51 -6.39 -0.73 -3.17
CA ILE A 51 -6.87 -2.11 -3.25
C ILE A 51 -7.62 -2.33 -4.56
N ASN A 52 -7.40 -3.50 -5.17
CA ASN A 52 -8.26 -4.06 -6.20
C ASN A 52 -8.60 -5.51 -5.82
N SER A 53 -9.75 -6.01 -6.26
CA SER A 53 -10.16 -7.38 -5.99
C SER A 53 -10.82 -8.05 -7.20
N MET A 54 -10.75 -9.37 -7.23
CA MET A 54 -11.45 -10.23 -8.18
C MET A 54 -12.09 -11.41 -7.44
N ASN A 55 -13.30 -11.81 -7.86
CA ASN A 55 -14.07 -12.90 -7.28
C ASN A 55 -14.32 -12.76 -5.76
N ALA A 56 -14.32 -11.53 -5.25
CA ALA A 56 -14.52 -11.23 -3.84
C ALA A 56 -15.99 -10.94 -3.54
N SER A 57 -16.51 -11.55 -2.47
CA SER A 57 -17.81 -11.18 -1.91
C SER A 57 -17.74 -9.84 -1.16
N GLU A 58 -18.90 -9.23 -0.90
CA GLU A 58 -18.99 -8.02 -0.08
C GLU A 58 -18.43 -8.23 1.33
N THR A 59 -18.69 -9.39 1.94
CA THR A 59 -18.17 -9.73 3.27
C THR A 59 -16.65 -9.81 3.29
N GLN A 60 -16.04 -10.46 2.29
CA GLN A 60 -14.58 -10.50 2.16
C GLN A 60 -14.00 -9.11 1.91
N THR A 61 -14.66 -8.31 1.06
CA THR A 61 -14.25 -6.95 0.76
C THR A 61 -14.29 -6.08 2.02
N ALA A 62 -15.35 -6.14 2.81
CA ALA A 62 -15.48 -5.43 4.07
C ALA A 62 -14.42 -5.86 5.09
N PHE A 63 -14.13 -7.17 5.18
CA PHE A 63 -13.08 -7.69 6.06
C PHE A 63 -11.69 -7.16 5.68
N VAL A 64 -11.30 -7.27 4.40
CA VAL A 64 -9.99 -6.80 3.93
C VAL A 64 -9.87 -5.29 4.06
N THR A 65 -10.94 -4.55 3.76
CA THR A 65 -11.01 -3.09 3.96
C THR A 65 -10.82 -2.72 5.42
N GLY A 66 -11.53 -3.39 6.34
CA GLY A 66 -11.40 -3.18 7.78
C GLY A 66 -9.99 -3.47 8.29
N LEU A 67 -9.36 -4.54 7.81
CA LEU A 67 -7.99 -4.90 8.14
C LEU A 67 -7.00 -3.78 7.79
N PHE A 68 -7.02 -3.29 6.54
CA PHE A 68 -6.08 -2.25 6.12
C PHE A 68 -6.41 -0.86 6.67
N ASN A 69 -7.67 -0.58 7.02
CA ASN A 69 -8.04 0.66 7.70
C ASN A 69 -7.54 0.72 9.16
N GLN A 70 -7.14 -0.40 9.78
CA GLN A 70 -6.41 -0.37 11.05
C GLN A 70 -4.95 0.08 10.87
N LEU A 71 -4.46 0.10 9.63
CA LEU A 71 -3.08 0.43 9.28
C LEU A 71 -2.97 1.76 8.53
N GLY A 72 -4.07 2.52 8.49
CA GLY A 72 -4.18 3.81 7.80
C GLY A 72 -5.52 3.94 7.09
N LYS A 73 -5.50 4.31 5.80
CA LYS A 73 -6.70 4.46 4.97
C LYS A 73 -6.62 3.57 3.74
N THR A 74 -7.78 3.09 3.30
CA THR A 74 -7.90 2.30 2.07
C THR A 74 -8.67 3.02 0.98
N VAL A 75 -8.31 2.77 -0.28
CA VAL A 75 -9.09 3.19 -1.44
C VAL A 75 -9.14 2.06 -2.48
N PHE A 76 -10.31 1.81 -3.03
CA PHE A 76 -10.44 0.86 -4.16
C PHE A 76 -10.20 1.58 -5.48
N ILE A 77 -9.34 1.00 -6.31
CA ILE A 77 -9.03 1.53 -7.64
C ILE A 77 -9.01 0.39 -8.67
N GLU A 78 -9.12 0.73 -9.95
CA GLU A 78 -8.93 -0.23 -11.04
C GLU A 78 -7.50 -0.79 -11.05
N GLU A 79 -7.34 -2.08 -11.37
CA GLU A 79 -6.04 -2.74 -11.31
C GLU A 79 -5.00 -2.07 -12.23
N LYS A 80 -5.44 -1.57 -13.40
CA LYS A 80 -4.60 -0.82 -14.35
C LYS A 80 -3.95 0.43 -13.75
N LEU A 81 -4.49 0.94 -12.65
CA LEU A 81 -3.97 2.12 -11.94
C LEU A 81 -2.98 1.74 -10.84
N MET A 82 -2.70 0.46 -10.58
CA MET A 82 -1.81 0.06 -9.48
C MET A 82 -0.36 0.50 -9.64
N ASP A 83 0.14 0.57 -10.87
CA ASP A 83 1.48 1.07 -11.12
C ASP A 83 1.55 2.58 -10.84
N ALA A 84 0.51 3.32 -11.25
CA ALA A 84 0.37 4.74 -10.93
C ALA A 84 0.20 4.97 -9.41
N ALA A 85 -0.56 4.11 -8.73
CA ALA A 85 -0.70 4.15 -7.28
C ALA A 85 0.63 3.88 -6.57
N THR A 86 1.49 3.03 -7.12
CA THR A 86 2.83 2.79 -6.58
C THR A 86 3.68 4.06 -6.65
N VAL A 87 3.67 4.73 -7.80
CA VAL A 87 4.40 5.99 -8.00
C VAL A 87 3.88 7.08 -7.07
N LEU A 88 2.56 7.21 -6.94
CA LEU A 88 1.95 8.26 -6.13
C LEU A 88 2.04 7.98 -4.62
N GLY A 89 1.66 6.78 -4.19
CA GLY A 89 1.46 6.41 -2.79
C GLY A 89 2.72 5.93 -2.06
N ALA A 90 3.61 5.19 -2.74
CA ALA A 90 4.88 4.76 -2.15
C ALA A 90 6.03 5.67 -2.54
N CYS A 91 6.29 5.87 -3.85
CA CYS A 91 7.40 6.71 -4.27
C CYS A 91 7.18 8.17 -3.87
N GLY A 92 5.93 8.67 -3.91
CA GLY A 92 5.57 10.00 -3.44
C GLY A 92 5.98 10.27 -1.98
N THR A 93 5.86 9.28 -1.09
CA THR A 93 6.35 9.39 0.29
C THR A 93 7.86 9.58 0.34
N ALA A 94 8.63 8.84 -0.49
CA ALA A 94 10.07 9.04 -0.59
C ALA A 94 10.44 10.43 -1.11
N TYR A 95 9.68 10.97 -2.06
CA TYR A 95 9.88 12.32 -2.58
C TYR A 95 9.58 13.39 -1.53
N ALA A 96 8.49 13.23 -0.76
CA ALA A 96 8.17 14.11 0.36
C ALA A 96 9.28 14.09 1.43
N MET A 97 9.81 12.91 1.78
CA MET A 97 10.94 12.80 2.70
C MET A 97 12.21 13.48 2.16
N ARG A 98 12.46 13.41 0.85
CA ARG A 98 13.58 14.13 0.21
C ARG A 98 13.38 15.65 0.29
N TYR A 99 12.16 16.13 0.09
CA TYR A 99 11.81 17.53 0.25
C TYR A 99 12.03 18.00 1.70
N ILE A 100 11.51 17.28 2.70
CA ILE A 100 11.70 17.60 4.13
C ILE A 100 13.19 17.65 4.46
N ARG A 101 13.97 16.67 3.99
CA ARG A 101 15.43 16.68 4.18
C ARG A 101 16.09 17.92 3.60
N ALA A 102 15.70 18.34 2.39
CA ALA A 102 16.24 19.55 1.77
C ALA A 102 15.84 20.81 2.55
N ASN A 103 14.60 20.88 3.05
CA ASN A 103 14.12 21.95 3.91
C ASN A 103 14.95 22.06 5.20
N ILE A 104 15.25 20.93 5.86
CA ILE A 104 16.12 20.86 7.04
C ILE A 104 17.51 21.41 6.72
N GLN A 105 18.10 21.02 5.57
CA GLN A 105 19.41 21.54 5.17
C GLN A 105 19.37 23.05 4.93
N GLY A 106 18.33 23.57 4.27
CA GLY A 106 18.15 25.01 4.12
C GLY A 106 18.07 25.75 5.46
N GLY A 107 17.38 25.16 6.45
CA GLY A 107 17.34 25.66 7.83
C GLY A 107 18.73 25.73 8.49
N ILE A 108 19.58 24.74 8.25
CA ILE A 108 20.95 24.72 8.77
C ILE A 108 21.79 25.83 8.13
N GLU A 109 21.69 26.02 6.82
CA GLU A 109 22.45 27.05 6.08
C GLU A 109 22.10 28.48 6.53
N ILE A 110 20.87 28.72 6.99
CA ILE A 110 20.47 30.04 7.54
C ILE A 110 20.79 30.20 9.04
N GLY A 111 21.41 29.19 9.68
CA GLY A 111 21.99 29.29 11.02
C GLY A 111 21.31 28.47 12.13
N PHE A 112 20.29 27.66 11.83
CA PHE A 112 19.74 26.73 12.84
C PHE A 112 20.67 25.55 13.09
N SER A 113 20.67 25.02 14.32
CA SER A 113 21.28 23.71 14.56
C SER A 113 20.48 22.61 13.87
N ALA A 114 21.11 21.49 13.54
CA ALA A 114 20.43 20.37 12.88
C ALA A 114 19.20 19.86 13.68
N ALA A 115 19.29 19.85 15.01
CA ALA A 115 18.18 19.43 15.88
C ALA A 115 16.99 20.41 15.80
N ILE A 116 17.25 21.72 15.82
CA ILE A 116 16.19 22.74 15.72
C ILE A 116 15.59 22.77 14.31
N ALA A 117 16.44 22.71 13.27
CA ALA A 117 15.97 22.66 11.88
C ALA A 117 15.09 21.43 11.61
N SER A 118 15.46 20.26 12.14
CA SER A 118 14.66 19.03 12.03
C SER A 118 13.38 19.04 12.86
N LEU A 119 13.30 19.84 13.92
CA LEU A 119 12.08 19.97 14.72
C LEU A 119 11.05 20.89 14.05
N ILE A 120 11.51 21.88 13.27
CA ILE A 120 10.67 22.86 12.57
C ILE A 120 10.10 22.30 11.26
N ALA A 121 10.92 21.56 10.50
CA ALA A 121 10.59 21.07 9.16
C ALA A 121 9.77 19.78 9.17
#